data_AF-A0A662HCE9-F1
#
_entry.id   AF-A0A662HCE9-F1
#
_cell.length_a   1.000
_cell.length_b   1.000
_cell.length_c   1.000
_cell.angle_alpha   90.00
_cell.angle_beta   90.00
_cell.angle_gamma   90.00
#
_symmetry.space_group_name_H-M   'P 1'
#
loop_
_entity.id
_entity.type
_entity.pdbx_description
1 polymer ?
#
loop_
_entity_poly.entity_id
_entity_poly.type
_entity_poly.pdbx_seq_one_letter_code
_entity_poly.pdbx_strand_id
1 'polypeptide(L)' 'MGKAMRKKERKWVWISVPIAMLKLIDRAIEEHPEYGYRSRNEFVEDAVRRKLRELGVLR' A
#
# COMPACT_ATOMS: atom_id res chain seq x y z
N MET A 1 5.99 -0.32 34.63
CA MET A 1 6.77 -0.93 33.53
C MET A 1 5.81 -1.25 32.37
N GLY A 2 5.67 -0.35 31.41
CA GLY A 2 4.76 -0.55 30.27
C GLY A 2 5.37 -1.51 29.26
N LYS A 3 4.73 -2.66 29.01
CA LYS A 3 5.10 -3.54 27.89
C LYS A 3 4.81 -2.78 26.59
N ALA A 4 5.84 -2.18 26.00
CA ALA A 4 5.79 -1.77 24.60
C ALA A 4 5.38 -3.00 23.78
N MET A 5 4.19 -2.97 23.18
CA MET A 5 3.77 -3.98 22.22
C MET A 5 4.87 -4.08 21.15
N ARG A 6 5.58 -5.22 21.08
CA ARG A 6 6.50 -5.51 19.97
C ARG A 6 5.70 -5.36 18.68
N LYS A 7 5.95 -4.28 17.94
CA LYS A 7 5.47 -4.11 16.58
C LYS A 7 5.99 -5.33 15.82
N LYS A 8 5.11 -6.29 15.47
CA LYS A 8 5.48 -7.46 14.67
C LYS A 8 6.26 -6.92 13.45
N GLU A 9 7.49 -7.36 13.29
CA GLU A 9 8.34 -6.92 12.18
C GLU A 9 7.62 -7.23 10.87
N ARG A 10 7.28 -6.18 10.13
CA ARG A 10 6.69 -6.34 8.80
C ARG A 10 7.79 -6.87 7.89
N LYS A 11 7.65 -8.10 7.42
CA LYS A 11 8.51 -8.66 6.37
C LYS A 11 8.04 -8.11 5.04
N TRP A 12 8.93 -7.43 4.33
CA TRP A 12 8.66 -6.90 3.00
C TRP A 12 9.13 -7.90 1.95
N VAL A 13 8.39 -7.99 0.84
CA VAL A 13 8.74 -8.81 -0.32
C VAL A 13 8.76 -7.93 -1.57
N TRP A 14 9.63 -8.26 -2.52
CA TRP A 14 9.72 -7.57 -3.80
C TRP A 14 8.77 -8.21 -4.81
N ILE A 15 8.01 -7.38 -5.52
CA ILE A 15 7.15 -7.81 -6.63
C ILE A 15 7.51 -6.97 -7.84
N SER A 16 7.65 -7.61 -9.00
CA SER A 16 7.89 -6.91 -10.25
C SER A 16 6.59 -6.33 -10.79
N VAL A 17 6.61 -5.03 -11.08
CA VAL A 17 5.49 -4.32 -11.71
C VAL A 17 5.99 -3.51 -12.92
N PRO A 18 5.18 -3.31 -13.97
CA PRO A 18 5.59 -2.49 -15.11
C PRO A 18 5.91 -1.05 -14.70
N ILE A 19 6.97 -0.47 -15.25
CA ILE A 19 7.37 0.93 -14.97
C ILE A 19 6.25 1.91 -15.33
N ALA A 20 5.52 1.66 -16.41
CA ALA A 20 4.39 2.50 -16.81
C ALA A 20 3.32 2.59 -15.72
N MET A 21 3.06 1.48 -15.01
CA MET A 21 2.12 1.45 -13.90
C MET A 21 2.63 2.26 -12.71
N LEU A 22 3.93 2.16 -12.40
CA LEU A 22 4.57 2.96 -11.36
C LEU A 22 4.44 4.46 -11.64
N LYS A 23 4.65 4.89 -12.89
CA LYS A 23 4.48 6.30 -13.30
C LYS A 23 3.03 6.78 -13.13
N LEU A 24 2.04 5.91 -13.38
CA LEU A 24 0.63 6.25 -13.14
C LEU A 24 0.35 6.43 -11.65
N ILE A 25 0.95 5.61 -10.79
CA ILE A 25 0.82 5.75 -9.32
C ILE A 25 1.45 7.06 -8.87
N ASP A 26 2.66 7.38 -9.34
CA ASP A 26 3.34 8.64 -9.03
C ASP A 26 2.46 9.84 -9.39
N ARG A 27 1.97 9.86 -10.62
CA ARG A 27 1.08 10.90 -11.12
C ARG A 27 -0.18 11.02 -10.27
N ALA A 28 -0.81 9.91 -9.90
CA ALA A 28 -2.00 9.93 -9.06
C ALA A 28 -1.72 10.49 -7.66
N ILE A 29 -0.56 10.19 -7.06
CA ILE A 29 -0.17 10.71 -5.75
C ILE A 29 0.14 12.22 -5.82
N GLU A 30 0.82 12.65 -6.88
CA GLU A 30 1.22 14.05 -7.08
C GLU A 30 0.05 14.96 -7.46
N GLU A 31 -0.80 14.50 -8.39
CA GLU A 31 -1.93 15.30 -8.91
C GLU A 31 -3.15 15.30 -7.98
N HIS A 32 -3.29 14.28 -7.13
CA HIS A 32 -4.45 14.11 -6.24
C HIS A 32 -4.07 13.90 -4.77
N PRO A 33 -3.52 14.93 -4.09
CA PRO A 33 -3.17 14.85 -2.68
C PRO A 33 -4.38 14.56 -1.78
N GLU A 34 -5.61 14.85 -2.24
CA GLU A 34 -6.86 14.53 -1.54
C GLU A 34 -7.08 13.02 -1.33
N TYR A 35 -6.39 12.16 -2.08
CA TYR A 35 -6.43 10.71 -1.85
C TYR A 35 -5.65 10.28 -0.60
N GLY A 36 -4.82 11.17 -0.04
CA GLY A 36 -4.16 10.97 1.25
C GLY A 36 -2.95 10.03 1.24
N TYR A 37 -2.55 9.52 0.07
CA TYR A 37 -1.38 8.64 -0.06
C TYR A 37 -0.08 9.44 -0.01
N ARG A 38 0.89 8.97 0.78
CA ARG A 38 2.22 9.60 0.92
C ARG A 38 3.33 8.86 0.20
N SER A 39 3.02 7.65 -0.28
CA SER A 39 4.00 6.80 -0.97
C SER A 39 3.32 5.78 -1.88
N ARG A 40 4.07 5.31 -2.87
CA ARG A 40 3.69 4.19 -3.75
C ARG A 40 3.30 2.94 -2.94
N ASN A 41 4.06 2.65 -1.88
CA ASN A 41 3.81 1.47 -1.05
C ASN A 41 2.46 1.55 -0.34
N GLU A 42 2.08 2.74 0.15
CA GLU A 42 0.80 2.96 0.80
C GLU A 42 -0.36 2.79 -0.18
N PHE A 43 -0.22 3.37 -1.38
CA PHE A 43 -1.18 3.20 -2.48
C PHE A 43 -1.35 1.71 -2.85
N VAL A 44 -0.23 1.01 -3.06
CA VAL A 44 -0.25 -0.41 -3.44
C VAL A 44 -0.81 -1.27 -2.32
N GLU A 45 -0.43 -1.03 -1.06
CA GLU A 45 -0.95 -1.77 0.10
C GLU A 45 -2.47 -1.61 0.22
N ASP A 46 -3.00 -0.40 0.07
CA ASP A 46 -4.45 -0.16 0.08
C ASP A 46 -5.16 -0.79 -1.12
N ALA A 47 -4.64 -0.62 -2.34
CA ALA A 47 -5.21 -1.19 -3.55
C ALA A 47 -5.30 -2.73 -3.48
N VAL A 48 -4.23 -3.39 -3.00
CA VAL A 48 -4.21 -4.83 -2.76
C VAL A 48 -5.21 -5.23 -1.69
N ARG A 49 -5.27 -4.52 -0.55
CA ARG A 49 -6.24 -4.81 0.52
C ARG A 49 -7.68 -4.65 0.06
N ARG A 50 -7.99 -3.60 -0.68
CA ARG A 50 -9.31 -3.38 -1.29
C ARG A 50 -9.66 -4.53 -2.20
N LYS A 51 -8.75 -4.94 -3.09
CA LYS A 51 -9.03 -6.06 -4.00
C LYS A 51 -9.23 -7.39 -3.27
N LEU A 52 -8.44 -7.67 -2.25
CA LEU A 52 -8.61 -8.87 -1.43
C LEU A 52 -9.93 -8.88 -0.65
N ARG A 53 -10.41 -7.71 -0.19
CA ARG A 53 -11.75 -7.57 0.42
C ARG A 53 -12.87 -7.81 -0.59
N GLU A 54 -12.77 -7.21 -1.78
CA GLU A 54 -13.73 -7.45 -2.88
C GLU A 54 -13.85 -8.93 -3.24
N LEU A 55 -12.72 -9.66 -3.22
CA LEU A 55 -12.66 -11.09 -3.49
C LEU A 55 -13.04 -11.97 -2.27
N GLY A 56 -13.37 -11.38 -1.12
CA GLY A 56 -13.75 -12.10 0.09
C GLY A 56 -12.60 -12.84 0.80
N VAL A 57 -11.35 -12.56 0.43
CA VAL A 57 -10.15 -13.15 1.03
C VAL A 57 -9.83 -12.50 2.38
N LEU A 58 -10.03 -11.18 2.47
CA LEU A 58 -9.96 -10.42 3.71
C LEU A 58 -11.37 -10.03 4.14
N ARG A 59 -11.71 -10.27 5.41
CA ARG A 59 -12.95 -9.81 6.05
C ARG A 59 -12.69 -8.59 6.91
#